data_AF-A0A836YX23-F1
#
_entry.id   AF-A0A836YX23-F1
#
_cell.length_a   1.000
_cell.length_b   1.000
_cell.length_c   1.000
_cell.angle_alpha   90.00
_cell.angle_beta   90.00
_cell.angle_gamma   90.00
#
_symmetry.space_group_name_H-M   'P 1'
#
loop_
_entity.id
_entity.type
_entity.pdbx_description
1 polymer ?
#
loop_
_entity_poly.entity_id
_entity_poly.type
_entity_poly.pdbx_seq_one_letter_code
_entity_poly.pdbx_strand_id
1 'polypeptide(L)'
;MGLFDIFKKRNNEEQNNNSKVEEVKNDETDAAVDDEQKADDKVDQASEQKTVTSEEEQQPSDQEEASKESDVDDNTDEEKVEEQTDEKQPAAEKPVEDDQTKFTEGLEKSRSTFGERLNRLFANFRSVDEDFFEDLEDTLIESDVGFDMAVNLTDQLRDEVKLQNAKSKDDVQNVIIQKMIDIYDQNGNDENTEIHFADQGPTVILFVGVNGVGKTTTIGKMANMYKQQGKKVLLAAADTFRAGAIQQLDEWAKRDGVDIVKKPEQSDPSAVVYEAVHKAKDENYDILFVDTAGRLQNKVNLMNELAKMKKVLTREIPDAPHEVLLVLDSTTGQNALNQAKLFKETTNVSGIVLTKLDGTAKGGIVLAIRNELHVPVKYVGLGEKVEDLREFNANDFVYGLFKGLIK
;
A
#
# COMPACT_ATOMS: atom_id res chain seq x y z
N MET A 1 14.97 -51.59 -28.14
CA MET A 1 14.05 -50.70 -27.38
C MET A 1 14.67 -49.32 -27.38
N GLY A 2 13.88 -48.31 -27.72
CA GLY A 2 14.30 -46.91 -27.72
C GLY A 2 13.97 -46.22 -26.40
N LEU A 3 14.46 -45.00 -26.18
CA LEU A 3 14.19 -44.26 -24.93
C LEU A 3 12.68 -43.99 -24.72
N PHE A 4 11.88 -43.94 -25.80
CA PHE A 4 10.42 -43.86 -25.75
C PHE A 4 9.75 -45.06 -25.04
N ASP A 5 10.34 -46.26 -25.09
CA ASP A 5 9.81 -47.44 -24.40
C ASP A 5 9.93 -47.30 -22.87
N ILE A 6 10.95 -46.56 -22.39
CA ILE A 6 11.25 -46.37 -20.97
C ILE A 6 10.26 -45.38 -20.34
N PHE A 7 10.01 -44.23 -20.99
CA PHE A 7 9.04 -43.24 -20.52
C PHE A 7 7.62 -43.83 -20.45
N LYS A 8 7.20 -44.58 -21.48
CA LYS A 8 5.85 -45.17 -21.50
C LYS A 8 5.64 -46.25 -20.42
N LYS A 9 6.71 -46.85 -19.90
CA LYS A 9 6.64 -47.81 -18.80
C LYS A 9 6.50 -47.11 -17.44
N ARG A 10 7.22 -45.99 -17.23
CA ARG A 10 7.24 -45.25 -15.96
C ARG A 10 5.88 -44.63 -15.62
N ASN A 11 5.22 -43.97 -16.59
CA ASN A 11 3.88 -43.40 -16.39
C ASN A 11 2.80 -44.45 -16.05
N ASN A 12 2.96 -45.70 -16.49
CA ASN A 12 2.04 -46.80 -16.18
C ASN A 12 2.23 -47.40 -14.77
N GLU A 13 3.38 -47.16 -14.14
CA GLU A 13 3.66 -47.61 -12.76
C GLU A 13 3.18 -46.56 -11.74
N GLU A 14 3.26 -45.26 -12.07
CA GLU A 14 2.76 -44.18 -11.20
C GLU A 14 1.22 -44.10 -11.16
N GLN A 15 0.51 -44.30 -12.27
CA GLN A 15 -0.96 -44.29 -12.29
C GLN A 15 -1.62 -45.48 -11.55
N ASN A 16 -0.88 -46.55 -11.23
CA ASN A 16 -1.42 -47.71 -10.51
C ASN A 16 -1.33 -47.61 -8.97
N ASN A 17 -0.60 -46.63 -8.42
CA ASN A 17 -0.45 -46.47 -6.97
C ASN A 17 -1.48 -45.51 -6.34
N ASN A 18 -2.17 -44.68 -7.13
CA ASN A 18 -3.06 -43.63 -6.60
C ASN A 18 -4.56 -44.03 -6.57
N SER A 19 -4.85 -45.34 -6.58
CA SER A 19 -6.21 -45.90 -6.65
C SER A 19 -6.52 -46.85 -5.47
N LYS A 20 -5.85 -46.67 -4.33
CA LYS A 20 -5.89 -47.58 -3.16
C LYS A 20 -5.93 -46.88 -1.79
N VAL A 21 -6.56 -45.71 -1.69
CA VAL A 21 -6.81 -45.03 -0.40
C VAL A 21 -8.23 -44.45 -0.33
N GLU A 22 -9.24 -45.29 -0.55
CA GLU A 22 -10.64 -44.99 -0.21
C GLU A 22 -11.41 -46.33 -0.02
N GLU A 23 -12.08 -46.49 1.14
CA GLU A 23 -12.99 -47.58 1.60
C GLU A 23 -12.63 -48.18 2.98
N VAL A 24 -13.03 -47.55 4.10
CA VAL A 24 -13.38 -48.25 5.36
C VAL A 24 -14.51 -47.53 6.13
N LYS A 25 -15.76 -47.97 5.88
CA LYS A 25 -16.92 -48.07 6.81
C LYS A 25 -17.52 -46.84 7.52
N ASN A 26 -18.85 -46.71 7.36
CA ASN A 26 -19.83 -46.22 8.35
C ASN A 26 -20.51 -47.43 9.07
N ASP A 27 -21.57 -47.16 9.84
CA ASP A 27 -22.47 -48.09 10.59
C ASP A 27 -21.84 -48.73 11.84
N GLU A 28 -22.47 -48.89 13.03
CA GLU A 28 -23.82 -48.65 13.61
C GLU A 28 -23.61 -48.26 15.13
N THR A 29 -24.51 -47.82 16.03
CA THR A 29 -25.99 -47.71 16.14
C THR A 29 -26.38 -46.58 17.14
N ASP A 30 -27.67 -46.35 17.40
CA ASP A 30 -28.23 -45.45 18.45
C ASP A 30 -27.93 -45.82 19.92
N ALA A 31 -28.02 -44.84 20.84
CA ALA A 31 -28.99 -44.82 21.98
C ALA A 31 -28.82 -43.58 22.89
N ALA A 32 -29.92 -43.08 23.47
CA ALA A 32 -29.93 -41.98 24.46
C ALA A 32 -30.68 -42.37 25.74
N VAL A 33 -30.18 -41.91 26.92
CA VAL A 33 -30.90 -41.87 28.21
C VAL A 33 -30.45 -40.63 29.02
N ASP A 34 -31.35 -40.12 29.86
CA ASP A 34 -31.30 -38.87 30.62
C ASP A 34 -30.56 -38.92 32.00
N ASP A 35 -29.96 -37.76 32.34
CA ASP A 35 -30.10 -36.96 33.59
C ASP A 35 -29.53 -37.40 34.99
N GLU A 36 -29.49 -36.39 35.87
CA GLU A 36 -29.39 -36.32 37.36
C GLU A 36 -28.02 -36.45 38.11
N GLN A 37 -27.46 -35.26 38.41
CA GLN A 37 -27.06 -34.75 39.75
C GLN A 37 -25.82 -35.26 40.55
N LYS A 38 -24.88 -34.29 40.72
CA LYS A 38 -24.28 -33.75 41.98
C LYS A 38 -23.34 -34.57 42.90
N ALA A 39 -22.20 -33.90 43.19
CA ALA A 39 -21.51 -33.79 44.50
C ALA A 39 -20.91 -35.08 45.13
N ASP A 40 -19.94 -35.01 46.04
CA ASP A 40 -19.22 -33.90 46.68
C ASP A 40 -17.76 -34.36 46.99
N ASP A 41 -16.81 -33.45 47.22
CA ASP A 41 -16.02 -33.40 48.48
C ASP A 41 -14.99 -32.23 48.51
N LYS A 42 -14.49 -31.90 49.72
CA LYS A 42 -13.61 -30.75 50.01
C LYS A 42 -12.38 -31.12 50.86
N VAL A 43 -11.32 -30.32 50.74
CA VAL A 43 -10.50 -29.80 51.87
C VAL A 43 -10.04 -28.39 51.44
N ASP A 44 -10.39 -27.25 52.06
CA ASP A 44 -10.03 -26.69 53.39
C ASP A 44 -8.51 -26.52 53.62
N GLN A 45 -7.94 -25.48 54.26
CA GLN A 45 -8.43 -24.32 55.06
C GLN A 45 -7.51 -23.09 54.80
N ALA A 46 -7.97 -21.82 54.82
CA ALA A 46 -8.10 -20.88 55.97
C ALA A 46 -6.76 -20.55 56.69
N SER A 47 -6.46 -19.35 57.24
CA SER A 47 -7.09 -18.01 57.37
C SER A 47 -5.95 -16.99 57.71
N GLU A 48 -6.07 -15.67 57.99
CA GLU A 48 -7.08 -14.80 58.63
C GLU A 48 -7.02 -13.34 58.12
N GLN A 49 -8.02 -12.52 58.50
CA GLN A 49 -8.00 -11.05 58.37
C GLN A 49 -7.71 -10.38 59.73
N LYS A 50 -7.24 -9.11 59.71
CA LYS A 50 -7.62 -8.13 60.74
C LYS A 50 -7.50 -6.69 60.27
N THR A 51 -8.50 -5.89 60.61
CA THR A 51 -8.61 -4.44 60.38
C THR A 51 -8.63 -3.69 61.72
N VAL A 52 -7.98 -2.53 61.79
CA VAL A 52 -8.19 -1.51 62.85
C VAL A 52 -8.03 -0.13 62.19
N THR A 53 -8.76 0.87 62.70
CA THR A 53 -8.87 2.23 62.15
C THR A 53 -8.66 3.25 63.28
N SER A 54 -7.91 4.34 63.04
CA SER A 54 -8.06 5.63 63.75
C SER A 54 -7.15 6.73 63.16
N GLU A 55 -7.73 7.92 62.99
CA GLU A 55 -7.23 9.29 63.32
C GLU A 55 -5.76 9.51 63.77
N GLU A 56 -5.16 10.71 63.70
CA GLU A 56 -5.32 12.00 62.96
C GLU A 56 -4.26 12.97 63.55
N GLU A 57 -3.54 13.79 62.75
CA GLU A 57 -3.13 15.19 63.05
C GLU A 57 -1.91 15.73 62.25
N GLN A 58 -1.98 17.04 61.98
CA GLN A 58 -0.93 18.07 61.81
C GLN A 58 -0.02 18.14 60.55
N GLN A 59 -0.17 19.29 59.89
CA GLN A 59 0.69 20.00 58.91
C GLN A 59 1.77 20.84 59.65
N PRO A 60 2.64 21.68 59.01
CA PRO A 60 2.62 22.27 57.66
C PRO A 60 3.94 21.98 56.87
N SER A 61 4.43 22.71 55.86
CA SER A 61 4.09 24.01 55.20
C SER A 61 4.64 24.06 53.75
N ASP A 62 4.39 25.19 53.05
CA ASP A 62 5.22 25.77 51.97
C ASP A 62 5.24 25.10 50.57
N GLN A 63 5.29 25.83 49.43
CA GLN A 63 4.95 27.25 49.13
C GLN A 63 4.71 27.43 47.60
N GLU A 64 4.56 28.69 47.13
CA GLU A 64 4.47 29.16 45.72
C GLU A 64 3.25 28.74 44.87
N GLU A 65 2.84 29.52 43.86
CA GLU A 65 2.37 30.91 43.92
C GLU A 65 1.37 31.18 42.76
N ALA A 66 0.57 32.25 42.81
CA ALA A 66 -0.44 32.53 41.78
C ALA A 66 -0.70 34.02 41.53
N SER A 67 -0.79 34.37 40.24
CA SER A 67 -1.24 35.67 39.73
C SER A 67 -1.82 35.52 38.31
N LYS A 68 -2.68 36.41 37.80
CA LYS A 68 -3.85 37.14 38.35
C LYS A 68 -4.45 37.93 37.18
N GLU A 69 -5.77 37.90 37.01
CA GLU A 69 -6.46 38.75 36.03
C GLU A 69 -6.74 40.16 36.59
N SER A 70 -6.91 41.15 35.71
CA SER A 70 -7.64 42.40 35.97
C SER A 70 -7.99 43.12 34.67
N ASP A 71 -9.10 43.86 34.66
CA ASP A 71 -9.91 44.21 33.48
C ASP A 71 -9.94 45.71 33.09
N VAL A 72 -10.17 45.96 31.78
CA VAL A 72 -11.12 46.94 31.19
C VAL A 72 -10.82 48.47 31.13
N ASP A 73 -11.45 49.11 30.11
CA ASP A 73 -11.67 50.54 29.78
C ASP A 73 -10.49 51.44 29.30
N ASP A 74 -10.64 52.42 28.38
CA ASP A 74 -11.66 52.68 27.32
C ASP A 74 -11.22 53.81 26.34
N ASN A 75 -11.84 53.85 25.14
CA ASN A 75 -12.25 55.00 24.29
C ASN A 75 -11.34 55.81 23.30
N THR A 76 -11.92 55.96 22.08
CA THR A 76 -11.86 57.04 21.06
C THR A 76 -10.64 57.38 20.17
N ASP A 77 -10.95 57.46 18.85
CA ASP A 77 -10.45 58.32 17.74
C ASP A 77 -8.96 58.28 17.33
N GLU A 78 -8.57 58.38 16.04
CA GLU A 78 -9.23 59.01 14.86
C GLU A 78 -9.32 58.09 13.61
N GLU A 79 -10.20 58.44 12.66
CA GLU A 79 -10.24 57.84 11.32
C GLU A 79 -9.08 58.31 10.42
N LYS A 80 -8.55 57.40 9.58
CA LYS A 80 -7.95 57.82 8.31
C LYS A 80 -8.08 56.74 7.22
N VAL A 81 -8.90 57.04 6.21
CA VAL A 81 -9.09 56.20 5.01
C VAL A 81 -8.07 56.62 3.95
N GLU A 82 -7.22 55.69 3.52
CA GLU A 82 -6.44 55.81 2.29
C GLU A 82 -6.75 54.58 1.42
N GLU A 83 -7.44 54.80 0.30
CA GLU A 83 -7.72 53.74 -0.69
C GLU A 83 -6.42 53.31 -1.36
N GLN A 84 -6.00 52.05 -1.17
CA GLN A 84 -5.00 51.41 -2.02
C GLN A 84 -5.68 50.41 -2.94
N THR A 85 -5.52 50.62 -4.24
CA THR A 85 -6.05 49.76 -5.28
C THR A 85 -5.21 48.49 -5.40
N ASP A 86 -5.81 47.32 -5.13
CA ASP A 86 -5.19 46.02 -5.38
C ASP A 86 -4.96 45.80 -6.89
N GLU A 87 -3.79 46.20 -7.40
CA GLU A 87 -3.30 45.73 -8.69
C GLU A 87 -2.97 44.24 -8.58
N LYS A 88 -3.93 43.43 -9.02
CA LYS A 88 -3.89 41.97 -8.98
C LYS A 88 -2.77 41.41 -9.88
N GLN A 89 -1.55 41.34 -9.34
CA GLN A 89 -0.41 40.70 -9.99
C GLN A 89 -0.78 39.26 -10.41
N PRO A 90 -0.37 38.80 -11.61
CA PRO A 90 -0.52 37.41 -12.00
C PRO A 90 0.20 36.52 -10.98
N ALA A 91 -0.49 35.49 -10.49
CA ALA A 91 0.16 34.47 -9.67
C ALA A 91 1.23 33.80 -10.53
N ALA A 92 2.49 33.87 -10.11
CA ALA A 92 3.60 33.28 -10.84
C ALA A 92 3.39 31.76 -10.94
N GLU A 93 3.33 31.26 -12.17
CA GLU A 93 3.35 29.82 -12.43
C GLU A 93 4.63 29.25 -11.82
N LYS A 94 4.49 28.37 -10.82
CA LYS A 94 5.64 27.60 -10.33
C LYS A 94 6.16 26.76 -11.50
N PRO A 95 7.49 26.65 -11.69
CA PRO A 95 8.03 25.67 -12.62
C PRO A 95 7.46 24.29 -12.30
N VAL A 96 7.01 23.56 -13.33
CA VAL A 96 6.71 22.14 -13.19
C VAL A 96 8.05 21.45 -12.90
N GLU A 97 8.22 20.97 -11.66
CA GLU A 97 9.42 20.23 -11.26
C GLU A 97 9.52 18.96 -12.10
N ASP A 98 10.64 18.81 -12.82
CA ASP A 98 10.87 17.72 -13.75
C ASP A 98 10.66 16.34 -13.09
N ASP A 99 10.09 15.42 -13.86
CA ASP A 99 9.71 14.11 -13.39
C ASP A 99 10.91 13.31 -12.87
N GLN A 100 12.03 13.37 -13.58
CA GLN A 100 13.26 12.69 -13.17
C GLN A 100 13.86 13.30 -11.90
N THR A 101 13.65 14.60 -11.67
CA THR A 101 14.05 15.30 -10.45
C THR A 101 13.23 14.81 -9.25
N LYS A 102 11.90 14.66 -9.37
CA LYS A 102 11.07 14.06 -8.31
C LYS A 102 11.46 12.62 -7.99
N PHE A 103 11.68 11.78 -8.99
CA PHE A 103 12.17 10.41 -8.77
C PHE A 103 13.60 10.40 -8.17
N THR A 104 14.46 11.37 -8.52
CA THR A 104 15.79 11.53 -7.90
C THR A 104 15.70 11.88 -6.42
N GLU A 105 14.84 12.81 -6.03
CA GLU A 105 14.69 13.25 -4.64
C GLU A 105 14.00 12.16 -3.80
N GLY A 106 12.84 11.70 -4.24
CA GLY A 106 12.02 10.72 -3.53
C GLY A 106 12.61 9.31 -3.43
N LEU A 107 13.70 9.02 -4.14
CA LEU A 107 14.45 7.75 -4.01
C LEU A 107 15.80 7.90 -3.31
N GLU A 108 16.17 9.08 -2.80
CA GLU A 108 17.52 9.33 -2.27
C GLU A 108 17.98 8.33 -1.21
N LYS A 109 17.15 7.98 -0.22
CA LYS A 109 17.50 7.03 0.84
C LYS A 109 17.64 5.58 0.35
N SER A 110 16.88 5.22 -0.69
CA SER A 110 17.02 3.93 -1.37
C SER A 110 18.28 3.91 -2.22
N ARG A 111 18.52 4.95 -3.03
CA ARG A 111 19.74 5.14 -3.82
C ARG A 111 21.01 5.11 -2.96
N SER A 112 21.05 5.81 -1.82
CA SER A 112 22.25 5.82 -0.97
C SER A 112 22.53 4.42 -0.41
N THR A 113 21.56 3.80 0.25
CA THR A 113 21.73 2.47 0.86
C THR A 113 22.03 1.39 -0.17
N PHE A 114 21.32 1.38 -1.29
CA PHE A 114 21.49 0.40 -2.37
C PHE A 114 22.80 0.63 -3.13
N GLY A 115 23.12 1.90 -3.40
CA GLY A 115 24.36 2.30 -4.07
C GLY A 115 25.60 2.10 -3.21
N GLU A 116 25.53 2.25 -1.88
CA GLU A 116 26.61 1.88 -0.96
C GLU A 116 26.88 0.36 -1.03
N ARG A 117 25.83 -0.47 -1.08
CA ARG A 117 25.96 -1.94 -1.20
C ARG A 117 26.52 -2.36 -2.56
N LEU A 118 26.03 -1.80 -3.67
CA LEU A 118 26.61 -2.09 -4.99
C LEU A 118 28.05 -1.54 -5.10
N ASN A 119 28.38 -0.40 -4.50
CA ASN A 119 29.76 0.07 -4.44
C ASN A 119 30.65 -0.85 -3.57
N ARG A 120 30.13 -1.44 -2.49
CA ARG A 120 30.81 -2.45 -1.65
C ARG A 120 31.11 -3.72 -2.47
N LEU A 121 30.10 -4.28 -3.14
CA LEU A 121 30.24 -5.39 -4.09
C LEU A 121 31.32 -5.08 -5.14
N PHE A 122 31.15 -3.98 -5.87
CA PHE A 122 32.07 -3.54 -6.91
C PHE A 122 33.37 -2.88 -6.41
N ALA A 123 33.67 -2.91 -5.10
CA ALA A 123 35.00 -2.60 -4.57
C ALA A 123 35.86 -3.87 -4.44
N ASN A 124 35.22 -5.02 -4.27
CA ASN A 124 35.88 -6.33 -4.21
C ASN A 124 36.02 -6.99 -5.60
N PHE A 125 35.29 -6.50 -6.62
CA PHE A 125 35.28 -7.01 -7.99
C PHE A 125 36.68 -7.19 -8.59
N ARG A 126 36.95 -8.40 -9.10
CA ARG A 126 38.20 -8.79 -9.80
C ARG A 126 37.92 -9.39 -11.17
N SER A 127 36.84 -10.16 -11.26
CA SER A 127 36.41 -10.92 -12.42
C SER A 127 34.88 -11.08 -12.36
N VAL A 128 34.29 -11.48 -13.48
CA VAL A 128 32.94 -12.04 -13.49
C VAL A 128 33.11 -13.56 -13.32
N ASP A 129 32.89 -14.02 -12.10
CA ASP A 129 32.95 -15.42 -11.67
C ASP A 129 31.70 -15.75 -10.84
N GLU A 130 31.59 -16.99 -10.36
CA GLU A 130 30.39 -17.45 -9.66
C GLU A 130 30.23 -16.79 -8.28
N ASP A 131 31.35 -16.65 -7.54
CA ASP A 131 31.47 -15.89 -6.29
C ASP A 131 30.87 -14.47 -6.42
N PHE A 132 31.10 -13.77 -7.53
CA PHE A 132 30.51 -12.45 -7.81
C PHE A 132 28.97 -12.49 -7.98
N PHE A 133 28.42 -13.56 -8.55
CA PHE A 133 26.96 -13.70 -8.68
C PHE A 133 26.29 -14.08 -7.36
N GLU A 134 26.94 -14.87 -6.51
CA GLU A 134 26.50 -15.15 -5.12
C GLU A 134 26.52 -13.85 -4.28
N ASP A 135 27.62 -13.10 -4.26
CA ASP A 135 27.73 -11.79 -3.57
C ASP A 135 26.68 -10.76 -4.08
N LEU A 136 26.33 -10.82 -5.37
CA LEU A 136 25.29 -9.98 -5.99
C LEU A 136 23.87 -10.40 -5.55
N GLU A 137 23.60 -11.70 -5.47
CA GLU A 137 22.30 -12.22 -5.01
C GLU A 137 22.00 -11.80 -3.58
N ASP A 138 22.95 -12.02 -2.66
CA ASP A 138 22.87 -11.57 -1.27
C ASP A 138 22.68 -10.05 -1.19
N THR A 139 23.37 -9.27 -2.03
CA THR A 139 23.23 -7.81 -2.11
C THR A 139 21.82 -7.36 -2.55
N LEU A 140 21.16 -8.12 -3.42
CA LEU A 140 19.79 -7.87 -3.87
C LEU A 140 18.78 -8.26 -2.78
N ILE A 141 18.96 -9.42 -2.15
CA ILE A 141 18.13 -9.91 -1.03
C ILE A 141 18.19 -8.95 0.17
N GLU A 142 19.40 -8.51 0.55
CA GLU A 142 19.64 -7.47 1.57
C GLU A 142 18.83 -6.18 1.32
N SER A 143 18.47 -5.92 0.06
CA SER A 143 17.87 -4.67 -0.45
C SER A 143 16.37 -4.77 -0.74
N ASP A 144 15.70 -5.76 -0.13
CA ASP A 144 14.26 -6.03 -0.25
C ASP A 144 13.76 -6.33 -1.68
N VAL A 145 14.65 -6.63 -2.64
CA VAL A 145 14.29 -7.10 -3.99
C VAL A 145 13.53 -8.44 -3.93
N GLY A 146 13.68 -9.19 -2.83
CA GLY A 146 13.00 -10.47 -2.60
C GLY A 146 13.78 -11.65 -3.17
N PHE A 147 13.65 -12.81 -2.53
CA PHE A 147 14.45 -14.00 -2.84
C PHE A 147 14.26 -14.47 -4.29
N ASP A 148 13.03 -14.83 -4.67
CA ASP A 148 12.74 -15.42 -5.99
C ASP A 148 13.09 -14.47 -7.16
N MET A 149 12.94 -13.16 -6.94
CA MET A 149 13.32 -12.11 -7.90
C MET A 149 14.84 -11.89 -7.95
N ALA A 150 15.55 -11.98 -6.82
CA ALA A 150 17.01 -11.90 -6.79
C ALA A 150 17.64 -13.08 -7.55
N VAL A 151 17.25 -14.32 -7.24
CA VAL A 151 17.69 -15.54 -7.94
C VAL A 151 17.40 -15.44 -9.44
N ASN A 152 16.19 -15.02 -9.83
CA ASN A 152 15.84 -14.90 -11.24
C ASN A 152 16.69 -13.86 -11.98
N LEU A 153 16.97 -12.73 -11.34
CA LEU A 153 17.81 -11.67 -11.90
C LEU A 153 19.29 -12.10 -11.99
N THR A 154 19.86 -12.73 -10.96
CA THR A 154 21.25 -13.23 -11.00
C THR A 154 21.42 -14.34 -12.03
N ASP A 155 20.47 -15.27 -12.14
CA ASP A 155 20.46 -16.30 -13.20
C ASP A 155 20.46 -15.69 -14.60
N GLN A 156 19.56 -14.75 -14.87
CA GLN A 156 19.49 -14.09 -16.18
C GLN A 156 20.73 -13.22 -16.47
N LEU A 157 21.29 -12.56 -15.45
CA LEU A 157 22.52 -11.77 -15.59
C LEU A 157 23.74 -12.63 -15.88
N ARG A 158 23.82 -13.83 -15.30
CA ARG A 158 24.91 -14.78 -15.54
C ARG A 158 25.03 -15.13 -17.02
N ASP A 159 23.93 -15.18 -17.76
CA ASP A 159 23.95 -15.43 -19.21
C ASP A 159 24.04 -14.15 -20.06
N GLU A 160 23.42 -13.04 -19.63
CA GLU A 160 23.53 -11.74 -20.32
C GLU A 160 24.97 -11.21 -20.35
N VAL A 161 25.68 -11.28 -19.22
CA VAL A 161 27.09 -10.81 -19.13
C VAL A 161 28.02 -11.67 -20.00
N LYS A 162 27.76 -12.98 -20.13
CA LYS A 162 28.47 -13.86 -21.07
C LYS A 162 28.17 -13.49 -22.53
N LEU A 163 26.89 -13.24 -22.86
CA LEU A 163 26.42 -12.92 -24.20
C LEU A 163 27.02 -11.60 -24.71
N GLN A 164 27.01 -10.56 -23.87
CA GLN A 164 27.59 -9.25 -24.18
C GLN A 164 29.12 -9.24 -24.01
N ASN A 165 29.71 -10.31 -23.43
CA ASN A 165 31.14 -10.43 -23.15
C ASN A 165 31.67 -9.26 -22.27
N ALA A 166 30.80 -8.71 -21.41
CA ALA A 166 31.08 -7.63 -20.48
C ALA A 166 32.11 -8.06 -19.43
N LYS A 167 33.16 -7.25 -19.24
CA LYS A 167 34.38 -7.65 -18.50
C LYS A 167 34.97 -6.58 -17.60
N SER A 168 34.71 -5.30 -17.86
CA SER A 168 35.01 -4.25 -16.88
C SER A 168 33.86 -4.11 -15.88
N LYS A 169 34.17 -3.55 -14.71
CA LYS A 169 33.17 -3.16 -13.70
C LYS A 169 32.04 -2.32 -14.31
N ASP A 170 32.42 -1.33 -15.12
CA ASP A 170 31.47 -0.37 -15.69
C ASP A 170 30.57 -1.04 -16.75
N ASP A 171 31.08 -2.00 -17.54
CA ASP A 171 30.24 -2.82 -18.45
C ASP A 171 29.22 -3.65 -17.67
N VAL A 172 29.68 -4.40 -16.66
CA VAL A 172 28.84 -5.32 -15.87
C VAL A 172 27.76 -4.55 -15.12
N GLN A 173 28.09 -3.40 -14.55
CA GLN A 173 27.13 -2.53 -13.88
C GLN A 173 26.04 -2.02 -14.83
N ASN A 174 26.40 -1.65 -16.07
CA ASN A 174 25.43 -1.25 -17.08
C ASN A 174 24.52 -2.42 -17.51
N VAL A 175 25.06 -3.64 -17.63
CA VAL A 175 24.26 -4.85 -17.87
C VAL A 175 23.28 -5.13 -16.73
N ILE A 176 23.68 -4.96 -15.46
CA ILE A 176 22.77 -5.08 -14.31
C ILE A 176 21.60 -4.10 -14.42
N ILE A 177 21.87 -2.84 -14.74
CA ILE A 177 20.86 -1.78 -14.82
C ILE A 177 19.90 -2.05 -15.98
N GLN A 178 20.43 -2.33 -17.18
CA GLN A 178 19.59 -2.66 -18.32
C GLN A 178 18.73 -3.89 -18.04
N LYS A 179 19.29 -4.95 -17.43
CA LYS A 179 18.53 -6.17 -17.13
C LYS A 179 17.44 -5.96 -16.08
N MET A 180 17.61 -5.04 -15.12
CA MET A 180 16.54 -4.66 -14.20
C MET A 180 15.40 -3.93 -14.91
N ILE A 181 15.69 -3.04 -15.85
CA ILE A 181 14.67 -2.41 -16.70
C ILE A 181 13.99 -3.49 -17.55
N ASP A 182 14.77 -4.33 -18.23
CA ASP A 182 14.28 -5.40 -19.09
C ASP A 182 13.34 -6.37 -18.36
N ILE A 183 13.72 -6.87 -17.17
CA ILE A 183 12.85 -7.78 -16.39
C ILE A 183 11.64 -7.02 -15.83
N TYR A 184 11.78 -5.74 -15.46
CA TYR A 184 10.64 -4.95 -15.03
C TYR A 184 9.61 -4.81 -16.17
N ASP A 185 10.04 -4.43 -17.37
CA ASP A 185 9.15 -4.22 -18.52
C ASP A 185 8.65 -5.53 -19.14
N GLN A 186 9.49 -6.58 -19.22
CA GLN A 186 9.06 -7.92 -19.65
C GLN A 186 7.93 -8.48 -18.77
N ASN A 187 7.97 -8.21 -17.46
CA ASN A 187 6.91 -8.59 -16.52
C ASN A 187 5.60 -7.82 -16.68
N GLY A 188 5.46 -6.95 -17.69
CA GLY A 188 4.17 -6.40 -18.07
C GLY A 188 4.14 -5.62 -19.38
N ASN A 189 4.66 -6.21 -20.46
CA ASN A 189 4.48 -5.69 -21.83
C ASN A 189 2.99 -5.67 -22.27
N ASP A 190 2.13 -6.44 -21.59
CA ASP A 190 0.67 -6.46 -21.79
C ASP A 190 -0.10 -5.68 -20.68
N GLU A 191 0.59 -5.03 -19.73
CA GLU A 191 -0.04 -4.35 -18.59
C GLU A 191 -0.18 -2.83 -18.82
N ASN A 192 -1.41 -2.31 -18.81
CA ASN A 192 -1.62 -0.86 -18.85
C ASN A 192 -1.37 -0.21 -17.47
N THR A 193 -0.36 0.67 -17.40
CA THR A 193 -0.05 1.50 -16.21
C THR A 193 -0.98 2.71 -16.06
N GLU A 194 -1.65 3.17 -17.12
CA GLU A 194 -2.65 4.24 -17.05
C GLU A 194 -3.91 3.79 -16.29
N ILE A 195 -4.67 4.75 -15.76
CA ILE A 195 -5.96 4.48 -15.12
C ILE A 195 -7.01 4.05 -16.15
N HIS A 196 -7.70 2.95 -15.88
CA HIS A 196 -8.82 2.48 -16.68
C HIS A 196 -10.06 3.36 -16.44
N PHE A 197 -10.23 4.38 -17.28
CA PHE A 197 -11.41 5.24 -17.28
C PHE A 197 -12.62 4.54 -17.91
N ALA A 198 -13.82 4.95 -17.50
CA ALA A 198 -15.06 4.53 -18.13
C ALA A 198 -15.28 5.26 -19.47
N ASP A 199 -15.79 4.55 -20.48
CA ASP A 199 -16.20 5.15 -21.77
C ASP A 199 -17.22 6.30 -21.58
N GLN A 200 -18.05 6.19 -20.54
CA GLN A 200 -19.00 7.21 -20.09
C GLN A 200 -18.99 7.25 -18.56
N GLY A 201 -18.91 8.45 -17.98
CA GLY A 201 -18.74 8.63 -16.53
C GLY A 201 -19.97 8.19 -15.68
N PRO A 202 -19.79 7.96 -14.37
CA PRO A 202 -18.55 8.16 -13.61
C PRO A 202 -17.59 6.97 -13.68
N THR A 203 -16.29 7.26 -13.85
CA THR A 203 -15.22 6.29 -13.57
C THR A 203 -15.20 6.01 -12.06
N VAL A 204 -15.15 4.75 -11.66
CA VAL A 204 -15.21 4.36 -10.25
C VAL A 204 -13.91 3.68 -9.85
N ILE A 205 -13.20 4.27 -8.89
CA ILE A 205 -11.94 3.74 -8.34
C ILE A 205 -12.12 3.38 -6.86
N LEU A 206 -11.87 2.11 -6.54
CA LEU A 206 -11.97 1.55 -5.20
C LEU A 206 -10.56 1.39 -4.59
N PHE A 207 -10.30 2.03 -3.45
CA PHE A 207 -8.97 2.03 -2.83
C PHE A 207 -8.89 1.02 -1.68
N VAL A 208 -8.07 -0.02 -1.87
CA VAL A 208 -7.88 -1.12 -0.90
C VAL A 208 -6.45 -1.15 -0.36
N GLY A 209 -6.20 -1.93 0.69
CA GLY A 209 -4.94 -1.95 1.43
C GLY A 209 -5.14 -1.72 2.93
N VAL A 210 -4.10 -1.96 3.74
CA VAL A 210 -4.22 -1.97 5.21
C VAL A 210 -4.30 -0.56 5.82
N ASN A 211 -4.44 -0.47 7.13
CA ASN A 211 -4.41 0.82 7.84
C ASN A 211 -2.97 1.38 7.87
N GLY A 212 -2.82 2.71 7.71
CA GLY A 212 -1.52 3.39 7.82
C GLY A 212 -0.68 3.47 6.53
N VAL A 213 -1.04 2.73 5.47
CA VAL A 213 -0.34 2.75 4.16
C VAL A 213 -0.61 3.99 3.30
N GLY A 214 -1.39 4.94 3.81
CA GLY A 214 -1.66 6.21 3.12
C GLY A 214 -2.86 6.23 2.17
N LYS A 215 -3.81 5.28 2.22
CA LYS A 215 -5.02 5.27 1.35
C LYS A 215 -5.72 6.62 1.25
N THR A 216 -6.21 7.14 2.37
CA THR A 216 -6.93 8.42 2.47
C THR A 216 -6.10 9.58 1.93
N THR A 217 -4.77 9.58 2.18
CA THR A 217 -3.82 10.54 1.62
C THR A 217 -3.71 10.44 0.10
N THR A 218 -3.54 9.22 -0.45
CA THR A 218 -3.48 8.96 -1.89
C THR A 218 -4.75 9.43 -2.59
N ILE A 219 -5.93 9.11 -2.04
CA ILE A 219 -7.22 9.52 -2.58
C ILE A 219 -7.31 11.04 -2.66
N GLY A 220 -6.92 11.75 -1.59
CA GLY A 220 -6.88 13.21 -1.58
C GLY A 220 -5.88 13.80 -2.59
N LYS A 221 -4.67 13.22 -2.72
CA LYS A 221 -3.70 13.66 -3.74
C LYS A 221 -4.24 13.46 -5.17
N MET A 222 -4.83 12.30 -5.46
CA MET A 222 -5.48 12.03 -6.75
C MET A 222 -6.69 12.94 -7.00
N ALA A 223 -7.47 13.27 -5.95
CA ALA A 223 -8.65 14.14 -6.09
C ALA A 223 -8.26 15.57 -6.47
N ASN A 224 -7.19 16.09 -5.86
CA ASN A 224 -6.60 17.36 -6.25
C ASN A 224 -6.06 17.30 -7.69
N MET A 225 -5.28 16.26 -8.03
CA MET A 225 -4.69 16.05 -9.36
C MET A 225 -5.74 16.05 -10.48
N TYR A 226 -6.79 15.22 -10.38
CA TYR A 226 -7.84 15.18 -11.40
C TYR A 226 -8.71 16.44 -11.43
N LYS A 227 -8.91 17.12 -10.29
CA LYS A 227 -9.56 18.44 -10.29
C LYS A 227 -8.72 19.49 -11.02
N GLN A 228 -7.39 19.49 -10.88
CA GLN A 228 -6.51 20.36 -11.67
C GLN A 228 -6.60 20.05 -13.18
N GLN A 229 -6.78 18.77 -13.54
CA GLN A 229 -7.09 18.34 -14.91
C GLN A 229 -8.54 18.65 -15.36
N GLY A 230 -9.32 19.41 -14.57
CA GLY A 230 -10.67 19.85 -14.91
C GLY A 230 -11.78 18.82 -14.68
N LYS A 231 -11.49 17.66 -14.07
CA LYS A 231 -12.47 16.61 -13.80
C LYS A 231 -13.37 16.95 -12.60
N LYS A 232 -14.66 16.63 -12.70
CA LYS A 232 -15.59 16.69 -11.58
C LYS A 232 -15.46 15.42 -10.72
N VAL A 233 -14.78 15.52 -9.57
CA VAL A 233 -14.47 14.41 -8.65
C VAL A 233 -15.45 14.35 -7.47
N LEU A 234 -15.92 13.15 -7.13
CA LEU A 234 -16.68 12.83 -5.91
C LEU A 234 -15.89 11.85 -5.02
N LEU A 235 -15.89 12.07 -3.71
CA LEU A 235 -15.31 11.18 -2.72
C LEU A 235 -16.38 10.41 -1.92
N ALA A 236 -16.08 9.18 -1.50
CA ALA A 236 -16.93 8.37 -0.63
C ALA A 236 -16.13 7.85 0.58
N ALA A 237 -16.54 8.28 1.77
CA ALA A 237 -15.89 7.90 3.04
C ALA A 237 -16.41 6.55 3.56
N ALA A 238 -15.98 5.45 2.95
CA ALA A 238 -16.42 4.10 3.31
C ALA A 238 -15.51 3.35 4.32
N ASP A 239 -14.43 3.97 4.83
CA ASP A 239 -13.80 3.57 6.12
C ASP A 239 -14.65 4.08 7.31
N THR A 240 -15.92 3.65 7.35
CA THR A 240 -16.90 4.13 8.34
C THR A 240 -16.56 3.73 9.77
N PHE A 241 -15.68 2.75 9.98
CA PHE A 241 -15.27 2.33 11.31
C PHE A 241 -14.41 3.41 12.00
N ARG A 242 -13.64 4.20 11.23
CA ARG A 242 -12.70 5.18 11.77
C ARG A 242 -13.25 6.59 11.59
N ALA A 243 -13.86 7.17 12.63
CA ALA A 243 -14.28 8.58 12.61
C ALA A 243 -13.17 9.54 12.13
N GLY A 244 -11.92 9.33 12.58
CA GLY A 244 -10.76 10.10 12.12
C GLY A 244 -10.39 9.91 10.63
N ALA A 245 -10.77 8.79 9.99
CA ALA A 245 -10.61 8.62 8.55
C ALA A 245 -11.68 9.38 7.77
N ILE A 246 -12.94 9.34 8.24
CA ILE A 246 -14.04 10.14 7.69
C ILE A 246 -13.69 11.64 7.78
N GLN A 247 -13.19 12.09 8.94
CA GLN A 247 -12.74 13.47 9.14
C GLN A 247 -11.55 13.81 8.22
N GLN A 248 -10.52 12.95 8.16
CA GLN A 248 -9.36 13.18 7.30
C GLN A 248 -9.77 13.33 5.83
N LEU A 249 -10.63 12.44 5.30
CA LEU A 249 -11.11 12.54 3.92
C LEU A 249 -11.96 13.80 3.69
N ASP A 250 -12.76 14.21 4.67
CA ASP A 250 -13.54 15.46 4.64
C ASP A 250 -12.67 16.73 4.67
N GLU A 251 -11.51 16.69 5.34
CA GLU A 251 -10.52 17.76 5.35
C GLU A 251 -9.81 17.89 3.99
N TRP A 252 -9.43 16.78 3.36
CA TRP A 252 -8.97 16.80 1.96
C TRP A 252 -10.07 17.31 1.01
N ALA A 253 -11.31 16.83 1.16
CA ALA A 253 -12.46 17.27 0.36
C ALA A 253 -12.66 18.80 0.42
N LYS A 254 -12.64 19.37 1.63
CA LYS A 254 -12.75 20.82 1.87
C LYS A 254 -11.56 21.58 1.29
N ARG A 255 -10.33 21.13 1.55
CA ARG A 255 -9.10 21.79 1.08
C ARG A 255 -9.04 21.87 -0.43
N ASP A 256 -9.42 20.79 -1.11
CA ASP A 256 -9.38 20.70 -2.56
C ASP A 256 -10.67 21.21 -3.21
N GLY A 257 -11.73 21.44 -2.43
CA GLY A 257 -13.05 21.85 -2.91
C GLY A 257 -13.68 20.82 -3.84
N VAL A 258 -13.64 19.54 -3.44
CA VAL A 258 -14.34 18.42 -4.10
C VAL A 258 -15.47 17.93 -3.21
N ASP A 259 -16.50 17.35 -3.82
CA ASP A 259 -17.64 16.83 -3.08
C ASP A 259 -17.30 15.53 -2.34
N ILE A 260 -17.99 15.29 -1.23
CA ILE A 260 -17.85 14.06 -0.43
C ILE A 260 -19.20 13.52 0.05
N VAL A 261 -19.41 12.22 -0.09
CA VAL A 261 -20.49 11.46 0.56
C VAL A 261 -19.91 10.73 1.77
N LYS A 262 -20.54 10.95 2.93
CA LYS A 262 -20.14 10.40 4.22
C LYS A 262 -21.37 10.15 5.09
N LYS A 263 -21.26 9.18 6.00
CA LYS A 263 -22.27 8.86 7.03
C LYS A 263 -21.62 8.94 8.42
N PRO A 264 -22.39 8.88 9.52
CA PRO A 264 -21.84 8.71 10.87
C PRO A 264 -20.93 7.47 10.97
N GLU A 265 -20.05 7.44 11.97
CA GLU A 265 -19.22 6.27 12.22
C GLU A 265 -20.06 5.00 12.48
N GLN A 266 -19.46 3.83 12.25
CA GLN A 266 -20.10 2.50 12.33
C GLN A 266 -21.30 2.29 11.38
N SER A 267 -21.59 3.25 10.47
CA SER A 267 -22.54 3.04 9.36
C SER A 267 -22.06 1.96 8.40
N ASP A 268 -22.98 1.32 7.68
CA ASP A 268 -22.66 0.36 6.61
C ASP A 268 -21.83 1.02 5.48
N PRO A 269 -20.58 0.58 5.22
CA PRO A 269 -19.76 1.07 4.10
C PRO A 269 -20.50 1.01 2.75
N SER A 270 -21.29 -0.05 2.53
CA SER A 270 -22.03 -0.24 1.29
C SER A 270 -23.18 0.76 1.11
N ALA A 271 -23.70 1.34 2.20
CA ALA A 271 -24.71 2.40 2.14
C ALA A 271 -24.09 3.77 1.79
N VAL A 272 -22.83 4.02 2.18
CA VAL A 272 -22.07 5.19 1.71
C VAL A 272 -21.79 5.07 0.21
N VAL A 273 -21.33 3.90 -0.24
CA VAL A 273 -21.06 3.61 -1.65
C VAL A 273 -22.31 3.72 -2.52
N TYR A 274 -23.46 3.22 -2.05
CA TYR A 274 -24.74 3.34 -2.76
C TYR A 274 -25.12 4.81 -3.01
N GLU A 275 -25.14 5.65 -1.97
CA GLU A 275 -25.46 7.07 -2.10
C GLU A 275 -24.43 7.82 -2.95
N ALA A 276 -23.15 7.44 -2.87
CA ALA A 276 -22.10 8.03 -3.68
C ALA A 276 -22.26 7.72 -5.18
N VAL A 277 -22.62 6.48 -5.55
CA VAL A 277 -22.87 6.15 -6.97
C VAL A 277 -24.11 6.86 -7.52
N HIS A 278 -25.18 6.97 -6.74
CA HIS A 278 -26.35 7.74 -7.16
C HIS A 278 -26.00 9.21 -7.37
N LYS A 279 -25.36 9.87 -6.39
CA LYS A 279 -24.91 11.26 -6.56
C LYS A 279 -23.93 11.43 -7.74
N ALA A 280 -23.02 10.47 -7.95
CA ALA A 280 -22.07 10.49 -9.05
C ALA A 280 -22.77 10.49 -10.43
N LYS A 281 -23.82 9.67 -10.58
CA LYS A 281 -24.62 9.58 -11.81
C LYS A 281 -25.55 10.77 -11.98
N ASP A 282 -26.36 11.07 -10.99
CA ASP A 282 -27.46 12.05 -11.08
C ASP A 282 -26.94 13.49 -11.30
N GLU A 283 -25.76 13.81 -10.76
CA GLU A 283 -25.11 15.12 -10.97
C GLU A 283 -23.97 15.08 -12.01
N ASN A 284 -23.79 13.99 -12.76
CA ASN A 284 -22.80 13.83 -13.83
C ASN A 284 -21.35 14.15 -13.38
N TYR A 285 -20.80 13.35 -12.46
CA TYR A 285 -19.37 13.38 -12.11
C TYR A 285 -18.53 12.57 -13.11
N ASP A 286 -17.29 13.02 -13.38
CA ASP A 286 -16.33 12.25 -14.17
C ASP A 286 -15.80 11.04 -13.39
N ILE A 287 -15.55 11.22 -12.08
CA ILE A 287 -14.78 10.28 -11.25
C ILE A 287 -15.39 10.18 -9.84
N LEU A 288 -15.53 8.95 -9.34
CA LEU A 288 -15.89 8.60 -7.97
C LEU A 288 -14.75 7.79 -7.32
N PHE A 289 -14.24 8.29 -6.19
CA PHE A 289 -13.24 7.61 -5.36
C PHE A 289 -13.85 7.07 -4.07
N VAL A 290 -13.54 5.81 -3.73
CA VAL A 290 -14.05 5.13 -2.54
C VAL A 290 -12.89 4.73 -1.61
N ASP A 291 -12.79 5.36 -0.43
CA ASP A 291 -11.85 4.95 0.63
C ASP A 291 -12.46 3.82 1.46
N THR A 292 -11.71 2.75 1.77
CA THR A 292 -12.20 1.60 2.53
C THR A 292 -11.45 1.36 3.83
N ALA A 293 -12.09 0.65 4.77
CA ALA A 293 -11.40 0.11 5.93
C ALA A 293 -10.19 -0.76 5.53
N GLY A 294 -9.13 -0.78 6.34
CA GLY A 294 -7.90 -1.55 6.12
C GLY A 294 -7.59 -2.57 7.21
N ARG A 295 -8.63 -3.20 7.79
CA ARG A 295 -8.55 -4.05 8.99
C ARG A 295 -8.18 -5.51 8.68
N LEU A 296 -7.01 -5.72 8.09
CA LEU A 296 -6.56 -7.02 7.59
C LEU A 296 -6.50 -8.14 8.64
N GLN A 297 -6.34 -7.79 9.92
CA GLN A 297 -6.39 -8.74 11.05
C GLN A 297 -7.76 -9.44 11.20
N ASN A 298 -8.79 -8.95 10.51
CA ASN A 298 -10.08 -9.61 10.33
C ASN A 298 -10.38 -9.80 8.83
N LYS A 299 -9.52 -10.59 8.13
CA LYS A 299 -9.59 -10.83 6.67
C LYS A 299 -11.01 -11.16 6.22
N VAL A 300 -11.71 -12.06 6.93
CA VAL A 300 -13.04 -12.53 6.52
C VAL A 300 -14.06 -11.38 6.47
N ASN A 301 -14.16 -10.55 7.50
CA ASN A 301 -15.13 -9.44 7.51
C ASN A 301 -14.76 -8.35 6.49
N LEU A 302 -13.48 -7.96 6.42
CA LEU A 302 -13.00 -6.98 5.45
C LEU A 302 -13.31 -7.39 4.01
N MET A 303 -13.09 -8.66 3.67
CA MET A 303 -13.31 -9.17 2.31
C MET A 303 -14.80 -9.35 2.00
N ASN A 304 -15.64 -9.68 3.00
CA ASN A 304 -17.10 -9.64 2.86
C ASN A 304 -17.62 -8.20 2.62
N GLU A 305 -17.07 -7.21 3.31
CA GLU A 305 -17.39 -5.78 3.12
C GLU A 305 -16.99 -5.30 1.71
N LEU A 306 -15.77 -5.62 1.25
CA LEU A 306 -15.30 -5.29 -0.10
C LEU A 306 -16.14 -5.99 -1.19
N ALA A 307 -16.46 -7.27 -1.01
CA ALA A 307 -17.33 -8.00 -1.94
C ALA A 307 -18.76 -7.45 -1.98
N LYS A 308 -19.28 -6.97 -0.84
CA LYS A 308 -20.60 -6.31 -0.76
C LYS A 308 -20.58 -4.93 -1.43
N MET A 309 -19.53 -4.13 -1.21
CA MET A 309 -19.34 -2.85 -1.90
C MET A 309 -19.23 -3.05 -3.42
N LYS A 310 -18.43 -4.02 -3.90
CA LYS A 310 -18.36 -4.36 -5.33
C LYS A 310 -19.74 -4.75 -5.89
N LYS A 311 -20.53 -5.58 -5.19
CA LYS A 311 -21.90 -5.93 -5.62
C LYS A 311 -22.84 -4.72 -5.72
N VAL A 312 -22.67 -3.69 -4.90
CA VAL A 312 -23.41 -2.42 -5.03
C VAL A 312 -22.94 -1.65 -6.27
N LEU A 313 -21.62 -1.48 -6.45
CA LEU A 313 -21.04 -0.81 -7.62
C LEU A 313 -21.52 -1.44 -8.93
N THR A 314 -21.29 -2.74 -9.11
CA THR A 314 -21.66 -3.53 -10.29
C THR A 314 -23.17 -3.54 -10.57
N ARG A 315 -24.03 -3.33 -9.56
CA ARG A 315 -25.49 -3.26 -9.76
C ARG A 315 -25.92 -1.91 -10.33
N GLU A 316 -25.31 -0.82 -9.86
CA GLU A 316 -25.66 0.54 -10.30
C GLU A 316 -24.92 0.98 -11.57
N ILE A 317 -23.72 0.44 -11.82
CA ILE A 317 -22.88 0.64 -13.00
C ILE A 317 -22.27 -0.73 -13.35
N PRO A 318 -22.68 -1.42 -14.43
CA PRO A 318 -22.29 -2.81 -14.72
C PRO A 318 -20.78 -3.09 -14.67
N ASP A 319 -19.97 -2.16 -15.17
CA ASP A 319 -18.51 -2.34 -15.30
C ASP A 319 -17.73 -1.82 -14.08
N ALA A 320 -18.41 -1.34 -13.03
CA ALA A 320 -17.78 -0.79 -11.84
C ALA A 320 -17.45 -1.86 -10.76
N PRO A 321 -16.36 -1.69 -9.97
CA PRO A 321 -15.33 -0.66 -10.12
C PRO A 321 -14.44 -0.90 -11.34
N HIS A 322 -14.12 0.20 -12.03
CA HIS A 322 -13.26 0.20 -13.23
C HIS A 322 -11.79 0.02 -12.83
N GLU A 323 -11.42 0.56 -11.66
CA GLU A 323 -10.14 0.35 -11.00
C GLU A 323 -10.32 -0.11 -9.55
N VAL A 324 -9.52 -1.08 -9.14
CA VAL A 324 -9.30 -1.42 -7.73
C VAL A 324 -7.81 -1.22 -7.43
N LEU A 325 -7.48 -0.08 -6.84
CA LEU A 325 -6.12 0.32 -6.52
C LEU A 325 -5.73 -0.18 -5.14
N LEU A 326 -4.73 -1.06 -5.08
CA LEU A 326 -4.12 -1.52 -3.85
C LEU A 326 -3.00 -0.58 -3.43
N VAL A 327 -3.19 0.12 -2.31
CA VAL A 327 -2.18 1.01 -1.74
C VAL A 327 -1.31 0.24 -0.74
N LEU A 328 0.01 0.33 -0.90
CA LEU A 328 1.01 -0.36 -0.07
C LEU A 328 2.06 0.62 0.43
N ASP A 329 2.69 0.27 1.55
CA ASP A 329 3.72 1.06 2.21
C ASP A 329 5.11 0.49 1.95
N SER A 330 5.91 1.20 1.15
CA SER A 330 7.26 0.77 0.75
C SER A 330 8.28 0.74 1.91
N THR A 331 7.99 1.38 3.05
CA THR A 331 8.82 1.23 4.26
C THR A 331 8.73 -0.17 4.87
N THR A 332 7.69 -0.94 4.53
CA THR A 332 7.44 -2.25 5.14
C THR A 332 8.11 -3.42 4.40
N GLY A 333 8.71 -3.17 3.23
CA GLY A 333 9.46 -4.16 2.45
C GLY A 333 8.64 -5.40 2.12
N GLN A 334 9.19 -6.59 2.37
CA GLN A 334 8.55 -7.89 2.13
C GLN A 334 7.15 -8.05 2.80
N ASN A 335 6.82 -7.25 3.82
CA ASN A 335 5.45 -7.24 4.37
C ASN A 335 4.42 -6.63 3.40
N ALA A 336 4.79 -5.66 2.56
CA ALA A 336 3.94 -5.13 1.51
C ALA A 336 3.62 -6.22 0.47
N LEU A 337 4.63 -6.99 0.06
CA LEU A 337 4.47 -8.11 -0.87
C LEU A 337 3.47 -9.15 -0.33
N ASN A 338 3.65 -9.58 0.93
CA ASN A 338 2.75 -10.55 1.57
C ASN A 338 1.31 -10.04 1.73
N GLN A 339 1.12 -8.75 2.07
CA GLN A 339 -0.21 -8.13 2.06
C GLN A 339 -0.81 -8.14 0.65
N ALA A 340 -0.01 -7.87 -0.38
CA ALA A 340 -0.47 -7.76 -1.75
C ALA A 340 -0.87 -9.11 -2.36
N LYS A 341 -0.15 -10.21 -2.07
CA LYS A 341 -0.61 -11.57 -2.38
C LYS A 341 -2.00 -11.82 -1.77
N LEU A 342 -2.18 -11.49 -0.48
CA LEU A 342 -3.42 -11.70 0.27
C LEU A 342 -4.62 -10.88 -0.25
N PHE A 343 -4.38 -9.67 -0.77
CA PHE A 343 -5.40 -8.88 -1.48
C PHE A 343 -5.70 -9.44 -2.88
N LYS A 344 -4.67 -9.79 -3.69
CA LYS A 344 -4.83 -10.40 -5.03
C LYS A 344 -5.64 -11.71 -4.99
N GLU A 345 -5.44 -12.55 -3.98
CA GLU A 345 -6.25 -13.77 -3.74
C GLU A 345 -7.76 -13.52 -3.65
N THR A 346 -8.15 -12.38 -3.07
CA THR A 346 -9.51 -12.19 -2.53
C THR A 346 -10.25 -10.99 -3.16
N THR A 347 -9.53 -10.15 -3.89
CA THR A 347 -10.03 -8.96 -4.58
C THR A 347 -9.31 -8.85 -5.92
N ASN A 348 -10.05 -8.58 -7.00
CA ASN A 348 -9.49 -8.36 -8.32
C ASN A 348 -8.84 -6.97 -8.42
N VAL A 349 -7.66 -6.83 -7.83
CA VAL A 349 -6.79 -5.64 -7.90
C VAL A 349 -6.33 -5.45 -9.34
N SER A 350 -6.44 -4.22 -9.86
CA SER A 350 -6.08 -3.85 -11.24
C SER A 350 -4.89 -2.89 -11.33
N GLY A 351 -4.50 -2.28 -10.21
CA GLY A 351 -3.32 -1.43 -10.13
C GLY A 351 -2.82 -1.29 -8.70
N ILE A 352 -1.54 -0.91 -8.56
CA ILE A 352 -0.88 -0.72 -7.27
C ILE A 352 -0.43 0.74 -7.11
N VAL A 353 -0.54 1.26 -5.88
CA VAL A 353 0.06 2.54 -5.48
C VAL A 353 1.05 2.32 -4.35
N LEU A 354 2.32 2.68 -4.55
CA LEU A 354 3.38 2.49 -3.55
C LEU A 354 3.73 3.81 -2.87
N THR A 355 3.47 3.92 -1.57
CA THR A 355 3.67 5.17 -0.80
C THR A 355 4.97 5.15 0.01
N LYS A 356 5.40 6.34 0.45
CA LYS A 356 6.52 6.59 1.37
C LYS A 356 7.89 6.13 0.85
N LEU A 357 8.11 6.19 -0.46
CA LEU A 357 9.41 5.83 -1.06
C LEU A 357 10.53 6.78 -0.58
N ASP A 358 10.18 8.04 -0.36
CA ASP A 358 11.00 9.06 0.31
C ASP A 358 11.39 8.68 1.73
N GLY A 359 10.60 7.84 2.39
CA GLY A 359 10.82 7.35 3.75
C GLY A 359 11.81 6.19 3.84
N THR A 360 12.05 5.46 2.75
CA THR A 360 12.62 4.10 2.81
C THR A 360 13.98 3.93 2.13
N ALA A 361 14.76 2.98 2.65
CA ALA A 361 15.91 2.40 1.97
C ALA A 361 15.55 1.18 1.09
N LYS A 362 14.30 0.69 1.19
CA LYS A 362 13.82 -0.60 0.68
C LYS A 362 13.23 -0.53 -0.74
N GLY A 363 13.71 0.38 -1.59
CA GLY A 363 13.18 0.60 -2.94
C GLY A 363 13.12 -0.65 -3.82
N GLY A 364 13.97 -1.66 -3.59
CA GLY A 364 13.95 -2.93 -4.35
C GLY A 364 12.60 -3.66 -4.34
N ILE A 365 11.74 -3.41 -3.34
CA ILE A 365 10.42 -4.05 -3.20
C ILE A 365 9.49 -3.82 -4.40
N VAL A 366 9.67 -2.74 -5.15
CA VAL A 366 8.89 -2.42 -6.36
C VAL A 366 9.04 -3.52 -7.43
N LEU A 367 10.27 -4.06 -7.58
CA LEU A 367 10.58 -5.13 -8.53
C LEU A 367 9.90 -6.45 -8.10
N ALA A 368 10.03 -6.80 -6.82
CA ALA A 368 9.39 -7.97 -6.22
C ALA A 368 7.87 -7.97 -6.43
N ILE A 369 7.25 -6.82 -6.18
CA ILE A 369 5.80 -6.63 -6.26
C ILE A 369 5.29 -6.81 -7.71
N ARG A 370 5.97 -6.29 -8.74
CA ARG A 370 5.54 -6.54 -10.13
C ARG A 370 5.75 -8.01 -10.53
N ASN A 371 6.93 -8.56 -10.29
CA ASN A 371 7.31 -9.92 -10.70
C ASN A 371 6.38 -11.00 -10.12
N GLU A 372 6.00 -10.87 -8.85
CA GLU A 372 5.18 -11.86 -8.14
C GLU A 372 3.67 -11.70 -8.38
N LEU A 373 3.21 -10.48 -8.66
CA LEU A 373 1.78 -10.18 -8.72
C LEU A 373 1.24 -10.07 -10.13
N HIS A 374 2.03 -9.69 -11.14
CA HIS A 374 1.52 -9.33 -12.47
C HIS A 374 0.31 -8.37 -12.35
N VAL A 375 0.58 -7.26 -11.65
CA VAL A 375 -0.33 -6.12 -11.51
C VAL A 375 0.54 -4.86 -11.65
N PRO A 376 0.20 -3.92 -12.54
CA PRO A 376 1.01 -2.73 -12.77
C PRO A 376 1.02 -1.81 -11.54
N VAL A 377 2.19 -1.27 -11.22
CA VAL A 377 2.30 -0.09 -10.36
C VAL A 377 1.87 1.11 -11.20
N LYS A 378 0.82 1.83 -10.77
CA LYS A 378 0.25 2.97 -11.51
C LYS A 378 0.70 4.32 -10.94
N TYR A 379 0.86 4.41 -9.61
CA TYR A 379 1.34 5.63 -8.93
C TYR A 379 2.36 5.34 -7.82
N VAL A 380 3.20 6.34 -7.53
CA VAL A 380 4.14 6.36 -6.43
C VAL A 380 4.02 7.63 -5.58
N GLY A 381 4.10 7.45 -4.26
CA GLY A 381 4.22 8.54 -3.28
C GLY A 381 5.68 8.77 -2.93
N LEU A 382 6.22 9.91 -3.38
CA LEU A 382 7.61 10.36 -3.28
C LEU A 382 7.81 11.49 -2.24
N GLY A 383 6.86 11.62 -1.30
CA GLY A 383 6.85 12.69 -0.29
C GLY A 383 5.45 12.95 0.28
N GLU A 384 5.34 13.93 1.17
CA GLU A 384 4.09 14.29 1.86
C GLU A 384 3.22 15.29 1.08
N LYS A 385 3.81 16.16 0.23
CA LYS A 385 3.07 17.25 -0.44
C LYS A 385 2.12 16.70 -1.50
N VAL A 386 1.19 17.52 -1.98
CA VAL A 386 0.15 17.08 -2.92
C VAL A 386 0.76 16.65 -4.26
N GLU A 387 1.72 17.44 -4.73
CA GLU A 387 2.55 17.23 -5.92
C GLU A 387 3.50 16.03 -5.85
N ASP A 388 3.70 15.43 -4.66
CA ASP A 388 4.58 14.27 -4.47
C ASP A 388 3.84 12.92 -4.65
N LEU A 389 2.67 12.89 -5.31
CA LEU A 389 2.11 11.68 -5.92
C LEU A 389 2.33 11.77 -7.43
N ARG A 390 2.99 10.77 -7.99
CA ARG A 390 3.44 10.77 -9.39
C ARG A 390 3.04 9.48 -10.08
N GLU A 391 2.79 9.56 -11.38
CA GLU A 391 2.56 8.38 -12.22
C GLU A 391 3.85 7.54 -12.26
N PHE A 392 3.71 6.22 -12.30
CA PHE A 392 4.86 5.34 -12.23
C PHE A 392 5.52 5.18 -13.61
N ASN A 393 6.80 5.54 -13.71
CA ASN A 393 7.65 5.24 -14.86
C ASN A 393 8.78 4.31 -14.43
N ALA A 394 8.90 3.15 -15.09
CA ALA A 394 9.95 2.17 -14.84
C ALA A 394 11.36 2.75 -15.01
N ASN A 395 11.55 3.53 -16.07
CA ASN A 395 12.85 4.08 -16.44
C ASN A 395 13.28 5.16 -15.44
N ASP A 396 12.39 6.07 -15.05
CA ASP A 396 12.71 7.13 -14.07
C ASP A 396 12.88 6.56 -12.66
N PHE A 397 12.14 5.50 -12.31
CA PHE A 397 12.31 4.78 -11.05
C PHE A 397 13.68 4.08 -10.96
N VAL A 398 14.04 3.26 -11.96
CA VAL A 398 15.34 2.57 -11.97
C VAL A 398 16.47 3.59 -12.08
N TYR A 399 16.36 4.60 -12.94
CA TYR A 399 17.36 5.68 -13.03
C TYR A 399 17.52 6.42 -11.70
N GLY A 400 16.42 6.77 -11.01
CA GLY A 400 16.47 7.43 -9.70
C GLY A 400 17.13 6.58 -8.60
N LEU A 401 16.95 5.26 -8.65
CA LEU A 401 17.58 4.28 -7.75
C LEU A 401 19.09 4.08 -8.04
N PHE A 402 19.51 4.18 -9.30
CA PHE A 402 20.90 3.92 -9.74
C PHE A 402 21.74 5.18 -10.07
N LYS A 403 21.16 6.38 -9.96
CA LYS A 403 21.83 7.66 -10.30
C LYS A 403 23.16 7.81 -9.57
N GLY A 404 24.24 8.13 -10.29
CA GLY A 404 25.58 8.28 -9.70
C GLY A 404 26.34 6.98 -9.41
N LEU A 405 25.72 5.80 -9.62
CA LEU A 405 26.47 4.58 -9.95
C LEU A 405 26.87 4.62 -11.43
N ILE A 406 25.90 4.96 -12.29
CA ILE A 406 26.12 5.27 -13.72
C ILE A 406 27.06 6.48 -13.84
N LYS A 407 28.03 6.40 -14.76
CA LYS A 407 28.99 7.48 -15.11
C LYS A 407 28.77 7.97 -16.53
#